data_AF-A0A535V3Z1-F1
#
_entry.id   AF-A0A535V3Z1-F1
#
_cell.length_a   1.000
_cell.length_b   1.000
_cell.length_c   1.000
_cell.angle_alpha   90.00
_cell.angle_beta   90.00
_cell.angle_gamma   90.00
#
_symmetry.space_group_name_H-M   'P 1'
#
loop_
_entity.id
_entity.type
_entity.pdbx_description
1 polymer ?
#
loop_
_entity_poly.entity_id
_entity_poly.type
_entity_poly.pdbx_seq_one_letter_code
_entity_poly.pdbx_strand_id
1 'polypeptide(L)'
;MTGLNLAITVPLLENFLADHAPGSREQHIQQLLSMIPPDASVSAGSNLNPHVSERQRLAVFPSISDPSHDTPDTVQYIIVDLNAVFPENRVATDNEINHLLRSGQYIELARAEGVVLLVRRST
;
A
#
# COMPACT_ATOMS: atom_id res chain seq x y z
N MET A 1 -5.87 28.63 31.50
CA MET A 1 -6.14 27.27 32.04
C MET A 1 -6.24 26.29 30.87
N THR A 2 -5.17 26.08 30.13
CA THR A 2 -5.14 25.31 28.87
C THR A 2 -3.84 24.51 28.71
N GLY A 3 -3.07 24.33 29.79
CA GLY A 3 -1.79 23.61 29.77
C GLY A 3 -1.83 22.23 30.42
N LEU A 4 -2.89 21.88 31.17
CA LEU A 4 -2.90 20.64 31.97
C LEU A 4 -3.32 19.39 31.18
N ASN A 5 -4.07 19.54 30.08
CA ASN A 5 -4.56 18.38 29.31
C ASN A 5 -3.49 17.74 28.41
N LEU A 6 -2.45 18.48 28.01
CA LEU A 6 -1.40 17.92 27.14
C LEU A 6 -0.43 17.01 27.90
N ALA A 7 -0.17 17.29 29.18
CA ALA A 7 0.83 16.54 29.97
C ALA A 7 0.35 15.14 30.39
N ILE A 8 -0.97 14.89 30.39
CA ILE A 8 -1.56 13.63 30.82
C ILE A 8 -1.69 12.64 29.63
N THR A 9 -1.76 13.14 28.39
CA THR A 9 -1.89 12.30 27.19
C THR A 9 -0.57 11.80 26.63
N VAL A 10 0.56 12.45 26.92
CA VAL A 10 1.91 12.05 26.44
C VAL A 10 2.29 10.62 26.85
N PRO A 11 2.22 10.22 28.15
CA PRO A 11 2.60 8.85 28.52
C PRO A 11 1.59 7.80 28.04
N LEU A 12 0.35 8.19 27.74
CA LEU A 12 -0.64 7.30 27.13
C LEU A 12 -0.32 7.06 25.65
N LEU A 13 0.20 8.07 24.94
CA LEU A 13 0.57 7.99 23.53
C LEU A 13 1.85 7.17 23.31
N GLU A 14 2.81 7.21 24.25
CA GLU A 14 4.06 6.44 24.16
C GLU A 14 3.83 4.93 24.23
N ASN A 15 2.82 4.45 24.97
CA ASN A 15 2.44 3.04 24.99
C ASN A 15 1.70 2.58 23.71
N PHE A 16 1.27 3.52 22.86
CA PHE A 16 0.72 3.22 21.53
C PHE A 16 1.78 3.27 20.42
N LEU A 17 2.95 3.86 20.69
CA LEU A 17 4.07 3.82 19.78
C LEU A 17 4.66 2.41 19.83
N ALA A 18 4.92 1.84 18.66
CA ALA A 18 5.53 0.53 18.58
C ALA A 18 6.84 0.53 19.38
N ASP A 19 6.97 -0.40 20.33
CA ASP A 19 8.13 -0.55 21.22
C ASP A 19 9.39 -1.04 20.50
N HIS A 20 9.27 -1.33 19.21
CA HIS A 20 10.36 -1.66 18.31
C HIS A 20 10.58 -0.58 17.25
N ALA A 21 11.85 -0.28 16.97
CA ALA A 21 12.20 0.38 15.73
C ALA A 21 11.82 -0.55 14.55
N PRO A 22 11.29 -0.02 13.44
CA PRO A 22 10.98 -0.85 12.28
C PRO A 22 12.25 -1.57 11.82
N GLY A 23 12.13 -2.87 11.58
CA GLY A 23 13.22 -3.65 11.00
C GLY A 23 13.56 -3.15 9.60
N SER A 24 14.68 -3.64 9.05
CA SER A 24 15.11 -3.27 7.69
C SER A 24 14.02 -3.50 6.64
N ARG A 25 13.19 -4.52 6.84
CA ARG A 25 12.06 -4.83 5.99
C ARG A 25 10.96 -3.78 6.06
N GLU A 26 10.51 -3.43 7.26
CA GLU A 26 9.47 -2.44 7.48
C GLU A 26 9.91 -1.07 6.94
N GLN A 27 11.19 -0.71 7.12
CA GLN A 27 11.77 0.51 6.56
C GLN A 27 11.70 0.55 5.03
N HIS A 28 12.06 -0.54 4.35
CA HIS A 28 11.97 -0.62 2.88
C HIS A 28 10.51 -0.55 2.38
N ILE A 29 9.57 -1.18 3.09
CA ILE A 29 8.14 -1.07 2.76
C ILE A 29 7.67 0.38 2.93
N GLN A 30 8.10 1.06 3.99
CA GLN A 30 7.74 2.44 4.25
C GLN A 30 8.34 3.39 3.20
N GLN A 31 9.55 3.11 2.72
CA GLN A 31 10.15 3.81 1.58
C GLN A 31 9.29 3.64 0.32
N LEU A 32 8.86 2.43 -0.03
CA LEU A 32 7.97 2.19 -1.18
C LEU A 32 6.63 2.95 -1.02
N LEU A 33 6.04 2.91 0.18
CA LEU A 33 4.79 3.63 0.48
C LEU A 33 4.94 5.15 0.36
N SER A 34 6.11 5.69 0.69
CA SER A 34 6.40 7.14 0.58
C SER A 34 6.51 7.62 -0.87
N MET A 35 6.72 6.70 -1.83
CA MET A 35 6.73 7.03 -3.26
C MET A 35 5.32 7.23 -3.83
N ILE A 36 4.29 6.78 -3.11
CA ILE A 36 2.89 6.89 -3.53
C ILE A 36 2.31 8.21 -3.01
N PRO A 37 1.87 9.13 -3.88
CA PRO A 37 1.23 10.38 -3.46
C PRO A 37 0.04 10.11 -2.53
N PRO A 38 -0.23 10.99 -1.54
CA PRO A 38 -1.28 10.78 -0.55
C PRO A 38 -2.70 10.80 -1.14
N ASP A 39 -2.89 11.48 -2.28
CA ASP A 39 -4.13 11.63 -3.02
C ASP A 39 -4.29 10.62 -4.17
N ALA A 40 -3.28 9.79 -4.42
CA ALA A 40 -3.33 8.79 -5.48
C ALA A 40 -4.22 7.60 -5.11
N SER A 41 -4.93 7.06 -6.10
CA SER A 41 -5.69 5.81 -5.96
C SER A 41 -4.75 4.61 -5.93
N VAL A 42 -4.96 3.71 -4.96
CA VAL A 42 -4.07 2.56 -4.74
C VAL A 42 -4.86 1.26 -4.70
N SER A 43 -4.38 0.23 -5.38
CA SER A 43 -4.75 -1.15 -5.10
C SER A 43 -3.64 -1.81 -4.28
N ALA A 44 -3.96 -2.26 -3.08
CA ALA A 44 -2.98 -2.88 -2.19
C ALA A 44 -3.30 -4.35 -1.92
N GLY A 45 -2.24 -5.13 -1.73
CA GLY A 45 -2.34 -6.47 -1.18
C GLY A 45 -2.97 -6.43 0.22
N SER A 46 -3.68 -7.49 0.60
CA SER A 46 -4.45 -7.56 1.86
C SER A 46 -3.64 -7.19 3.10
N ASN A 47 -2.35 -7.54 3.15
CA ASN A 47 -1.46 -7.24 4.25
C ASN A 47 -0.96 -5.78 4.27
N LEU A 48 -0.98 -5.09 3.13
CA LEU A 48 -0.55 -3.70 3.01
C LEU A 48 -1.71 -2.70 3.11
N ASN A 49 -2.96 -3.16 2.96
CA ASN A 49 -4.16 -2.34 3.09
C ASN A 49 -4.20 -1.45 4.34
N PRO A 50 -3.84 -1.90 5.56
CA PRO A 50 -3.85 -1.04 6.74
C PRO A 50 -2.94 0.19 6.59
N HIS A 51 -1.79 0.04 5.91
CA HIS A 51 -0.81 1.10 5.68
C HIS A 51 -1.22 2.13 4.63
N VAL A 52 -2.25 1.81 3.85
CA VAL A 52 -2.78 2.69 2.80
C VAL A 52 -4.23 3.11 3.07
N SER A 53 -4.78 2.72 4.22
CA SER A 53 -6.19 2.94 4.61
C SER A 53 -6.59 4.40 4.74
N GLU A 54 -5.63 5.30 5.00
CA GLU A 54 -5.87 6.75 5.05
C GLU A 54 -6.10 7.37 3.66
N ARG A 55 -5.86 6.62 2.57
CA ARG A 55 -6.04 7.13 1.20
C ARG A 55 -7.53 7.18 0.85
N GLN A 56 -7.91 8.25 0.15
CA GLN A 56 -9.29 8.49 -0.25
C GLN A 56 -9.85 7.44 -1.21
N ARG A 57 -8.99 6.78 -2.00
CA ARG A 57 -9.37 5.80 -3.02
C ARG A 57 -8.53 4.55 -2.89
N LEU A 58 -9.16 3.47 -2.44
CA LEU A 58 -8.50 2.22 -2.12
C LEU A 58 -9.25 1.03 -2.73
N ALA A 59 -8.51 0.17 -3.42
CA ALA A 59 -8.97 -1.14 -3.85
C ALA A 59 -8.13 -2.25 -3.21
N VAL A 60 -8.68 -3.45 -3.15
CA VAL A 60 -7.95 -4.65 -2.72
C VAL A 60 -7.49 -5.42 -3.95
N PHE A 61 -6.18 -5.62 -4.08
CA PHE A 61 -5.61 -6.38 -5.18
C PHE A 61 -6.14 -7.83 -5.17
N PRO A 62 -6.54 -8.42 -6.32
CA PRO A 62 -6.26 -8.02 -7.70
C PRO A 62 -7.22 -6.99 -8.33
N SER A 63 -8.17 -6.42 -7.58
CA SER A 63 -9.03 -5.38 -8.15
C SER A 63 -8.23 -4.12 -8.46
N ILE A 64 -8.26 -3.67 -9.71
CA ILE A 64 -7.61 -2.44 -10.18
C ILE A 64 -8.61 -1.29 -10.37
N SER A 65 -9.87 -1.47 -10.00
CA SER A 65 -10.91 -0.45 -10.05
C SER A 65 -11.45 -0.20 -8.66
N ASP A 66 -11.74 1.05 -8.35
CA ASP A 66 -12.43 1.43 -7.13
C ASP A 66 -13.93 1.10 -7.27
N PRO A 67 -14.49 0.19 -6.46
CA PRO A 67 -15.91 -0.19 -6.55
C PRO A 67 -16.86 0.89 -6.02
N SER A 68 -16.35 1.94 -5.37
CA SER A 68 -17.17 2.93 -4.66
C SER A 68 -17.59 4.14 -5.50
N HIS A 69 -17.28 4.17 -6.80
CA HIS A 69 -17.63 5.26 -7.72
C HIS A 69 -18.52 4.81 -8.90
N ASP A 70 -19.47 5.67 -9.29
CA ASP A 70 -20.36 5.51 -10.46
C ASP A 70 -19.61 5.35 -11.79
N THR A 71 -18.34 5.76 -11.82
CA THR A 71 -17.38 5.48 -12.89
C THR A 71 -16.19 4.74 -12.31
N PRO A 72 -15.93 3.47 -12.70
CA PRO A 72 -14.81 2.72 -12.18
C PRO A 72 -13.50 3.31 -12.73
N ASP A 73 -12.89 4.21 -11.96
CA ASP A 73 -11.56 4.72 -12.25
C ASP A 73 -10.53 3.64 -11.92
N THR A 74 -9.69 3.34 -12.91
CA THR A 74 -8.53 2.47 -12.71
C THR A 74 -7.56 3.11 -11.73
N VAL A 75 -7.06 2.34 -10.76
CA VAL A 75 -6.12 2.83 -9.75
C VAL A 75 -4.82 3.34 -10.39
N GLN A 76 -4.18 4.31 -9.75
CA GLN A 76 -2.92 4.88 -10.23
C GLN A 76 -1.72 4.05 -9.80
N TYR A 77 -1.77 3.43 -8.63
CA TYR A 77 -0.67 2.64 -8.08
C TYR A 77 -1.16 1.28 -7.62
N ILE A 78 -0.28 0.28 -7.72
CA ILE A 78 -0.51 -1.06 -7.17
C ILE A 78 0.67 -1.40 -6.28
N ILE A 79 0.43 -1.83 -5.05
CA ILE A 79 1.48 -2.28 -4.14
C ILE A 79 1.14 -3.67 -3.57
N VAL A 80 2.02 -4.64 -3.79
CA VAL A 80 1.77 -6.04 -3.38
C VAL A 80 3.02 -6.60 -2.73
N ASP A 81 2.85 -7.21 -1.55
CA ASP A 81 3.89 -7.98 -0.87
C ASP A 81 3.79 -9.45 -1.24
N LEU A 82 4.65 -9.89 -2.16
CA LEU A 82 4.67 -11.26 -2.70
C LEU A 82 5.04 -12.30 -1.63
N ASN A 83 5.69 -11.89 -0.55
CA ASN A 83 6.05 -12.79 0.54
C ASN A 83 4.85 -13.11 1.44
N ALA A 84 3.90 -12.18 1.55
CA ALA A 84 2.69 -12.33 2.36
C ALA A 84 1.51 -12.95 1.58
N VAL A 85 1.65 -13.14 0.27
CA VAL A 85 0.65 -13.85 -0.53
C VAL A 85 0.63 -15.33 -0.13
N PHE A 86 -0.56 -15.82 0.22
CA PHE A 86 -0.80 -17.24 0.51
C PHE A 86 -0.29 -18.13 -0.63
N PRO A 87 0.42 -19.25 -0.32
CA PRO A 87 1.05 -20.10 -1.35
C PRO A 87 0.13 -20.50 -2.50
N GLU A 88 -1.13 -20.82 -2.21
CA GLU A 88 -2.15 -21.19 -3.19
C GLU A 88 -2.50 -20.07 -4.18
N ASN A 89 -2.30 -18.81 -3.79
CA ASN A 89 -2.62 -17.63 -4.59
C ASN A 89 -1.40 -17.00 -5.27
N ARG A 90 -0.18 -17.49 -5.00
CA ARG A 90 1.07 -16.92 -5.55
C ARG A 90 1.07 -16.94 -7.08
N VAL A 91 0.76 -18.08 -7.68
CA VAL A 91 0.73 -18.23 -9.14
C VAL A 91 -0.30 -17.28 -9.78
N ALA A 92 -1.48 -17.16 -9.17
CA ALA A 92 -2.52 -16.25 -9.67
C ALA A 92 -2.08 -14.78 -9.56
N THR A 93 -1.48 -14.41 -8.43
CA THR A 93 -0.96 -13.04 -8.17
C THR A 93 0.15 -12.68 -9.15
N ASP A 94 1.12 -13.58 -9.36
CA ASP A 94 2.21 -13.38 -10.32
C ASP A 94 1.68 -13.28 -11.75
N ASN A 95 0.70 -14.09 -12.13
CA ASN A 95 0.08 -14.03 -13.44
C ASN A 95 -0.62 -12.69 -13.69
N GLU A 96 -1.32 -12.16 -12.69
CA GLU A 96 -2.01 -10.87 -12.77
C GLU A 96 -0.99 -9.71 -12.91
N ILE A 97 0.04 -9.67 -12.06
CA ILE A 97 1.11 -8.67 -12.16
C ILE A 97 1.78 -8.73 -13.53
N ASN A 98 2.12 -9.93 -14.00
CA ASN A 98 2.72 -10.13 -15.31
C ASN A 98 1.78 -9.71 -16.46
N HIS A 99 0.46 -9.91 -16.31
CA HIS A 99 -0.52 -9.45 -17.28
C HIS A 99 -0.58 -7.92 -17.35
N LEU A 100 -0.63 -7.24 -16.20
CA LEU A 100 -0.64 -5.78 -16.11
C LEU A 100 0.62 -5.14 -16.72
N LEU A 101 1.79 -5.73 -16.44
CA LEU A 101 3.06 -5.29 -17.03
C LEU A 101 3.12 -5.54 -18.53
N ARG A 102 2.74 -6.74 -19.00
CA ARG A 102 2.78 -7.09 -20.43
C ARG A 102 1.77 -6.33 -21.27
N SER A 103 0.61 -6.01 -20.71
CA SER A 103 -0.39 -5.16 -21.36
C SER A 103 0.07 -3.70 -21.51
N GLY A 104 1.13 -3.30 -20.80
CA GLY A 104 1.66 -1.93 -20.81
C GLY A 104 0.81 -0.93 -20.04
N GLN A 105 -0.27 -1.37 -19.39
CA GLN A 105 -1.13 -0.54 -18.55
C GLN A 105 -0.40 -0.02 -17.31
N TYR A 106 0.55 -0.81 -16.80
CA TYR A 106 1.37 -0.48 -15.65
C TYR A 106 2.84 -0.73 -15.95
N ILE A 107 3.69 -0.02 -15.22
CA ILE A 107 5.14 -0.24 -15.18
C ILE A 107 5.58 -0.46 -13.73
N GLU A 108 6.64 -1.25 -13.53
CA GLU A 108 7.27 -1.39 -12.23
C GLU A 108 8.03 -0.11 -11.89
N LEU A 109 7.62 0.56 -10.81
CA LEU A 109 8.27 1.77 -10.32
C LEU A 109 9.43 1.42 -9.39
N ALA A 110 9.22 0.44 -8.50
CA ALA A 110 10.22 0.00 -7.53
C ALA A 110 9.89 -1.40 -6.99
N ARG A 111 10.91 -2.06 -6.42
CA ARG A 111 10.80 -3.35 -5.75
C ARG A 111 11.80 -3.46 -4.62
N ALA A 112 11.36 -3.91 -3.45
CA ALA A 112 12.22 -4.16 -2.30
C ALA A 112 11.61 -5.25 -1.41
N GLU A 113 12.44 -6.17 -0.89
CA GLU A 113 12.01 -7.17 0.11
C GLU A 113 10.80 -8.05 -0.29
N GLY A 114 10.67 -8.34 -1.60
CA GLY A 114 9.53 -9.08 -2.16
C GLY A 114 8.24 -8.26 -2.27
N VAL A 115 8.30 -6.96 -2.00
CA VAL A 115 7.22 -6.00 -2.28
C VAL A 115 7.46 -5.34 -3.63
N VAL A 116 6.43 -5.34 -4.48
CA VAL A 116 6.44 -4.69 -5.79
C VAL A 116 5.52 -3.48 -5.77
N LEU A 117 6.01 -2.36 -6.32
CA LEU A 117 5.26 -1.14 -6.54
C LEU A 117 5.14 -0.88 -8.04
N LEU A 118 3.91 -0.84 -8.54
CA LEU A 118 3.58 -0.51 -9.91
C LEU A 118 2.92 0.85 -9.98
N VAL A 119 3.16 1.57 -11.07
CA VAL A 119 2.46 2.81 -11.40
C VAL A 119 1.80 2.69 -12.76
N ARG A 120 0.59 3.23 -12.87
CA ARG A 120 -0.18 3.26 -14.11
C ARG A 120 0.58 4.10 -15.13
N ARG A 121 0.70 3.58 -16.35
CA ARG A 121 1.31 4.31 -17.45
C ARG A 121 0.37 5.43 -17.88
N SER A 122 0.77 6.68 -17.65
CA SER A 122 0.06 7.83 -18.22
C SER A 122 0.34 7.84 -19.73
N THR A 123 -0.72 7.73 -20.53
CA THR A 123 -0.68 7.91 -21.99
C THR A 123 -0.47 9.36 -22.37
#